data_AF-A0AA37WFY8-F1
#
_entry.id   AF-A0AA37WFY8-F1
#
_cell.length_a   1.000
_cell.length_b   1.000
_cell.length_c   1.000
_cell.angle_alpha   90.00
_cell.angle_beta   90.00
_cell.angle_gamma   90.00
#
_symmetry.space_group_name_H-M   'P 1'
#
loop_
_entity.id
_entity.type
_entity.pdbx_description
1 polymer ?
#
loop_
_entity_poly.entity_id
_entity_poly.type
_entity_poly.pdbx_seq_one_letter_code
_entity_poly.pdbx_strand_id
1 'polypeptide(L)'
;MTDEELATIVADMHITENAIGRHDLSLRDSLSVIYLEKLEEIHGISKEEMKREVELMMDNPKRQSEIYGIVIRRLQAIEKEVKEENKSKDKD
;
A
#
# COMPACT_ATOMS: atom_id res chain seq x y z
N MET A 1 13.41 5.78 7.89
CA MET A 1 12.30 4.79 7.88
C MET A 1 12.87 3.39 8.01
N THR A 2 12.21 2.50 8.75
CA THR A 2 12.55 1.07 8.79
C THR A 2 11.96 0.33 7.61
N ASP A 3 12.49 -0.85 7.29
CA ASP A 3 11.99 -1.66 6.18
C ASP A 3 10.57 -2.18 6.43
N GLU A 4 10.16 -2.39 7.68
CA GLU A 4 8.79 -2.75 8.04
C GLU A 4 7.80 -1.59 7.86
N GLU A 5 8.19 -0.37 8.24
CA GLU A 5 7.40 0.84 7.99
C GLU A 5 7.23 1.06 6.49
N LEU A 6 8.32 0.98 5.72
CA LEU A 6 8.28 1.13 4.26
C LEU A 6 7.45 0.03 3.60
N ALA A 7 7.55 -1.21 4.06
CA ALA A 7 6.72 -2.30 3.58
C ALA A 7 5.22 -2.09 3.86
N THR A 8 4.89 -1.44 4.98
CA THR A 8 3.49 -1.08 5.30
C THR A 8 2.98 -0.07 4.28
N ILE A 9 3.73 1.00 4.06
CA ILE A 9 3.38 2.07 3.11
C ILE A 9 3.23 1.50 1.70
N VAL A 10 4.17 0.67 1.24
CA VAL A 10 4.12 0.05 -0.09
C VAL A 10 2.94 -0.90 -0.25
N ALA A 11 2.57 -1.64 0.80
CA ALA A 11 1.37 -2.48 0.78
C ALA A 11 0.09 -1.64 0.63
N ASP A 12 -0.02 -0.54 1.37
CA ASP A 12 -1.17 0.36 1.29
C ASP A 12 -1.23 1.10 -0.05
N MET A 13 -0.07 1.47 -0.62
CA MET A 13 0.03 1.96 -2.00
C MET A 13 -0.51 0.94 -3.01
N HIS A 14 -0.19 -0.36 -2.88
CA HIS A 14 -0.74 -1.39 -3.76
C HIS A 14 -2.26 -1.56 -3.61
N ILE A 15 -2.78 -1.46 -2.39
CA ILE A 15 -4.23 -1.54 -2.14
C ILE A 15 -4.95 -0.35 -2.80
N THR A 16 -4.43 0.86 -2.60
CA THR A 16 -5.01 2.07 -3.20
C THR A 16 -4.93 2.04 -4.73
N GLU A 17 -3.81 1.59 -5.30
CA GLU A 17 -3.66 1.46 -6.76
C GLU A 17 -4.67 0.44 -7.35
N ASN A 18 -4.86 -0.70 -6.69
CA ASN A 18 -5.86 -1.69 -7.10
C ASN A 18 -7.30 -1.16 -6.99
N ALA A 19 -7.57 -0.27 -6.02
CA ALA A 19 -8.88 0.36 -5.86
C ALA A 19 -9.15 1.37 -6.99
N ILE A 20 -8.17 2.22 -7.34
CA ILE A 20 -8.34 3.26 -8.37
C ILE A 20 -8.27 2.71 -9.80
N GLY A 21 -7.53 1.62 -10.03
CA GLY A 21 -7.26 1.09 -11.37
C GLY A 21 -8.51 0.63 -12.14
N ARG A 22 -9.67 0.58 -11.48
CA ARG A 22 -10.97 0.21 -12.07
C ARG A 22 -11.74 1.39 -12.67
N HIS A 23 -11.25 2.61 -12.52
CA HIS A 23 -11.93 3.84 -12.96
C HIS A 23 -11.33 4.39 -14.26
N ASP A 24 -12.08 5.29 -14.94
CA ASP A 24 -11.56 6.01 -16.11
C ASP A 24 -10.40 6.94 -15.73
N LEU A 25 -9.63 7.36 -16.74
CA LEU A 25 -8.40 8.13 -16.55
C LEU A 25 -8.61 9.41 -15.71
N SER A 26 -9.70 10.15 -15.95
CA SER A 26 -9.93 11.43 -15.27
C SER A 26 -10.30 11.24 -13.79
N LEU A 27 -11.11 10.23 -13.52
CA LEU A 27 -11.49 9.87 -12.16
C LEU A 27 -10.29 9.28 -11.42
N ARG A 28 -9.47 8.46 -12.08
CA ARG A 28 -8.24 7.89 -11.52
C ARG A 28 -7.27 8.96 -11.07
N ASP A 29 -7.05 10.01 -11.87
CA ASP A 29 -6.13 11.09 -11.51
C ASP A 29 -6.64 11.87 -10.29
N SER A 30 -7.95 12.14 -10.25
CA SER A 30 -8.59 12.79 -9.09
C SER A 30 -8.47 11.93 -7.82
N LEU A 31 -8.73 10.63 -7.93
CA LEU A 31 -8.60 9.70 -6.82
C LEU A 31 -7.15 9.53 -6.38
N SER A 32 -6.18 9.56 -7.29
CA SER A 32 -4.76 9.41 -6.96
C SER A 32 -4.29 10.52 -6.02
N VAL A 33 -4.73 11.76 -6.24
CA VAL A 33 -4.44 12.88 -5.32
C VAL A 33 -5.04 12.63 -3.95
N ILE A 34 -6.31 12.23 -3.92
CA ILE A 34 -7.02 11.93 -2.67
C ILE A 34 -6.28 10.82 -1.92
N TYR A 35 -5.95 9.70 -2.56
CA TYR A 35 -5.29 8.58 -1.89
C TYR A 35 -3.88 8.91 -1.42
N LEU A 36 -3.11 9.71 -2.17
CA LEU A 36 -1.81 10.18 -1.72
C LEU A 36 -1.91 10.99 -0.42
N GLU A 37 -2.87 11.91 -0.31
CA GLU A 37 -3.11 12.66 0.93
C GLU A 37 -3.45 11.73 2.10
N LYS A 38 -4.19 10.64 1.85
CA LYS A 38 -4.59 9.69 2.90
C LYS A 38 -3.40 8.84 3.33
N LEU A 39 -2.53 8.46 2.41
CA LEU A 39 -1.27 7.78 2.74
C LEU A 39 -0.36 8.67 3.59
N GLU A 40 -0.28 9.97 3.28
CA GLU A 40 0.45 10.94 4.12
C GLU A 40 -0.15 11.00 5.54
N GLU A 41 -1.48 11.05 5.64
CA GLU A 41 -2.21 11.09 6.93
C GLU A 41 -2.02 9.81 7.75
N ILE A 42 -2.18 8.63 7.13
CA ILE A 42 -2.09 7.31 7.79
C ILE A 42 -0.67 7.06 8.32
N HIS A 43 0.35 7.39 7.54
CA HIS A 43 1.73 7.07 7.87
C HIS A 43 2.50 8.22 8.52
N GLY A 44 1.93 9.43 8.55
CA GLY A 44 2.55 10.60 9.16
C GLY A 44 3.82 11.06 8.45
N ILE A 45 3.93 10.82 7.15
CA ILE A 45 5.09 11.16 6.31
C ILE A 45 4.64 11.92 5.08
N SER A 46 5.48 12.81 4.54
CA SER A 46 5.12 13.53 3.32
C SER A 46 5.29 12.66 2.07
N LYS A 47 4.64 13.06 0.97
CA LYS A 47 4.79 12.44 -0.34
C LYS A 47 6.24 12.50 -0.84
N GLU A 48 6.98 13.56 -0.54
CA GLU A 48 8.39 13.69 -0.89
C GLU A 48 9.25 12.69 -0.11
N GLU A 49 8.90 12.43 1.14
CA GLU A 49 9.55 11.42 1.97
C GLU A 49 9.23 10.00 1.50
N MET A 50 7.95 9.69 1.24
CA MET A 50 7.56 8.42 0.62
C MET A 50 8.31 8.18 -0.69
N LYS A 51 8.29 9.17 -1.59
CA LYS A 51 8.97 9.07 -2.89
C LYS A 51 10.45 8.77 -2.73
N ARG A 52 11.15 9.51 -1.85
CA ARG A 52 12.58 9.29 -1.58
C ARG A 52 12.85 7.90 -1.05
N GLU A 53 12.05 7.40 -0.11
CA GLU A 53 12.26 6.06 0.47
C GLU A 53 12.01 4.94 -0.55
N VAL A 54 11.02 5.11 -1.43
CA VAL A 54 10.77 4.20 -2.55
C VAL A 54 11.93 4.21 -3.55
N GLU A 55 12.45 5.39 -3.91
CA GLU A 55 13.62 5.51 -4.78
C GLU A 55 14.85 4.83 -4.16
N LEU A 56 15.13 5.08 -2.87
CA LEU A 56 16.22 4.43 -2.12
C LEU A 56 16.06 2.91 -2.03
N MET A 57 14.82 2.41 -1.95
CA MET A 57 14.54 0.98 -2.03
C MET A 57 14.87 0.44 -3.42
N MET A 58 14.40 1.10 -4.48
CA MET A 58 14.59 0.65 -5.87
C MET A 58 16.06 0.63 -6.29
N ASP A 59 16.89 1.53 -5.76
CA ASP A 59 18.32 1.58 -6.03
C ASP A 59 19.12 0.45 -5.33
N ASN A 60 18.51 -0.31 -4.42
CA ASN A 60 19.13 -1.42 -3.72
C ASN A 60 18.34 -2.73 -3.94
N PRO A 61 18.70 -3.55 -4.94
CA PRO A 61 17.95 -4.76 -5.30
C PRO A 61 17.77 -5.77 -4.15
N LYS A 62 18.77 -5.86 -3.26
CA LYS A 62 18.69 -6.75 -2.09
C LYS A 62 17.62 -6.26 -1.11
N ARG A 63 17.70 -4.98 -0.73
CA ARG A 63 16.74 -4.34 0.17
C ARG A 63 15.33 -4.35 -0.44
N GLN A 64 15.21 -4.08 -1.74
CA GLN A 64 13.96 -4.18 -2.48
C GLN A 64 13.34 -5.57 -2.34
N SER A 65 14.11 -6.64 -2.58
CA SER A 65 13.61 -8.01 -2.46
C SER A 65 13.17 -8.34 -1.03
N GLU A 66 13.89 -7.86 -0.01
CA GLU A 66 13.54 -8.08 1.39
C GLU A 66 12.22 -7.38 1.76
N ILE A 67 12.09 -6.11 1.38
CA ILE A 67 10.87 -5.31 1.61
C ILE A 67 9.68 -5.91 0.87
N TYR A 68 9.82 -6.28 -0.41
CA TYR A 68 8.72 -6.89 -1.16
C TYR A 68 8.30 -8.24 -0.56
N GLY A 69 9.23 -8.99 0.04
CA GLY A 69 8.90 -10.17 0.82
C GLY A 69 7.95 -9.87 2.00
N ILE A 70 8.14 -8.73 2.67
CA ILE A 70 7.26 -8.26 3.76
C ILE A 70 5.92 -7.81 3.18
N VAL A 71 5.92 -7.01 2.12
CA VAL A 71 4.72 -6.52 1.43
C VAL A 71 3.80 -7.68 1.04
N ILE A 72 4.34 -8.72 0.40
CA ILE A 72 3.56 -9.89 -0.03
C ILE A 72 2.88 -10.58 1.17
N ARG A 73 3.62 -10.78 2.27
CA ARG A 73 3.07 -11.39 3.48
C ARG A 73 1.94 -10.56 4.08
N ARG A 74 2.08 -9.23 4.08
CA ARG A 74 1.05 -8.31 4.57
C ARG A 74 -0.21 -8.36 3.71
N LEU A 75 -0.08 -8.29 2.39
CA LEU A 75 -1.22 -8.41 1.48
C LEU A 75 -1.96 -9.75 1.66
N GLN A 76 -1.22 -10.85 1.82
CA GLN A 76 -1.82 -12.17 2.10
C GLN A 76 -2.57 -12.22 3.43
N ALA A 77 -2.04 -11.56 4.48
CA ALA A 77 -2.70 -11.48 5.77
C ALA A 77 -4.01 -10.68 5.67
N ILE A 78 -3.98 -9.51 5.03
CA ILE A 78 -5.17 -8.67 4.79
C ILE A 78 -6.23 -9.43 4.01
N GLU A 79 -5.85 -10.13 2.93
CA GLU A 79 -6.78 -10.96 2.16
C GLU A 79 -7.44 -12.04 3.00
N LYS A 80 -6.68 -12.65 3.92
CA LYS A 80 -7.19 -13.69 4.81
C LYS A 80 -8.18 -13.12 5.81
N GLU A 81 -7.85 -12.00 6.44
CA GLU A 81 -8.72 -11.29 7.39
C GLU A 81 -10.05 -10.90 6.74
N VAL A 82 -10.02 -10.29 5.55
CA VAL A 82 -11.24 -9.93 4.80
C VAL A 82 -12.09 -11.16 4.47
N LYS A 83 -11.48 -12.29 4.11
CA LYS A 83 -12.20 -13.55 3.85
C LYS A 83 -12.84 -14.11 5.12
N GLU A 84 -12.21 -13.98 6.27
CA GLU A 84 -12.74 -14.45 7.56
C GLU A 84 -13.90 -13.57 8.03
N GLU A 85 -13.76 -12.24 7.94
CA GLU A 85 -14.82 -11.29 8.29
C GLU A 85 -16.10 -11.49 7.47
N ASN A 86 -15.97 -11.72 6.16
CA ASN A 86 -17.12 -11.95 5.29
C ASN A 86 -17.83 -13.26 5.64
N LYS A 87 -17.09 -14.32 5.98
CA LYS A 87 -17.67 -15.60 6.42
C LYS A 87 -18.41 -15.52 7.75
N SER A 88 -18.01 -14.62 8.65
CA SER A 88 -18.76 -14.36 9.89
C SER A 88 -20.05 -13.61 9.64
N LYS A 89 -20.06 -12.64 8.72
CA LYS A 89 -21.25 -11.84 8.39
C LYS A 89 -22.35 -12.64 7.67
N ASP A 90 -21.97 -13.68 6.92
CA ASP A 90 -22.93 -14.57 6.24
C ASP A 90 -23.59 -15.62 7.17
N LYS A 91 -23.19 -15.67 8.44
CA LYS A 91 -23.70 -16.66 9.43
C LYS A 91 -24.64 -16.06 10.50
N ASP A 92 -24.78 -14.74 10.52
CA ASP A 92 -25.72 -13.99 11.38
C ASP A 92 -26.99 -13.59 10.58
#